data_AF-A0A2G9MPE1-F1
#
_entry.id   AF-A0A2G9MPE1-F1
#
_cell.length_a   1.000
_cell.length_b   1.000
_cell.length_c   1.000
_cell.angle_alpha   90.00
_cell.angle_beta   90.00
_cell.angle_gamma   90.00
#
_symmetry.space_group_name_H-M   'P 1'
#
loop_
_entity.id
_entity.type
_entity.pdbx_description
1 polymer ?
#
loop_
_entity_poly.entity_id
_entity_poly.type
_entity_poly.pdbx_seq_one_letter_code
_entity_poly.pdbx_strand_id
1 'polypeptide(L)'
;MIKKVNKVLVLGSGALAIGQAGEFDYSGSQAIKALKEEGIFTVLINPNIATYQTSKGVADKIYFLPVTPYFVEEVIAKEKPDAVLLSFGGQTALNCGLELDKKGVFANYNVEVLGTSVKTIEDTEDRELF
;
A
#
# COMPACT_ATOMS: atom_id res chain seq x y z
N MET A 1 -3.80 8.85 -24.02
CA MET A 1 -4.23 9.66 -22.86
C MET A 1 -3.75 8.97 -21.61
N ILE A 2 -3.11 9.68 -20.68
CA ILE A 2 -2.65 9.11 -19.40
C ILE A 2 -3.91 8.80 -18.56
N LYS A 3 -4.05 7.58 -18.05
CA LYS A 3 -5.18 7.18 -17.18
C LYS A 3 -5.13 8.05 -15.93
N LYS A 4 -6.20 8.80 -15.66
CA LYS A 4 -6.29 9.62 -14.45
C LYS A 4 -6.58 8.72 -13.25
N VAL A 5 -5.68 8.68 -12.29
CA VAL A 5 -5.83 7.95 -11.02
C VAL A 5 -6.73 8.77 -10.09
N ASN A 6 -7.82 8.18 -9.59
CA ASN A 6 -8.77 8.86 -8.70
C ASN A 6 -8.87 8.19 -7.32
N LYS A 7 -8.57 6.88 -7.22
CA LYS A 7 -8.55 6.15 -5.95
C LYS A 7 -7.27 5.32 -5.80
N VAL A 8 -6.54 5.52 -4.70
CA VAL A 8 -5.30 4.79 -4.40
C VAL A 8 -5.42 4.03 -3.09
N LEU A 9 -5.02 2.77 -3.13
CA LEU A 9 -4.81 1.94 -1.94
C LEU A 9 -3.38 2.12 -1.43
N VAL A 10 -3.22 2.43 -0.15
CA VAL A 10 -1.94 2.54 0.56
C VAL A 10 -1.84 1.36 1.53
N LEU A 11 -0.77 0.58 1.42
CA LEU A 11 -0.48 -0.50 2.37
C LEU A 11 0.42 0.04 3.49
N GLY A 12 -0.09 0.03 4.73
CA GLY A 12 0.68 0.37 5.92
C GLY A 12 1.66 -0.72 6.33
N SER A 13 2.45 -0.46 7.39
CA SER A 13 3.53 -1.34 7.83
C SER A 13 3.13 -2.51 8.72
N GLY A 14 1.90 -2.53 9.22
CA GLY A 14 1.51 -3.54 10.21
C GLY A 14 1.88 -3.15 11.63
N ALA A 15 1.99 -4.16 12.50
CA ALA A 15 2.40 -3.95 13.89
C ALA A 15 3.88 -3.52 13.98
N LEU A 16 4.22 -2.74 15.01
CA LEU A 16 5.59 -2.35 15.28
C LEU A 16 6.44 -3.60 15.60
N ALA A 17 7.56 -3.75 14.90
CA ALA A 17 8.53 -4.81 15.13
C ALA A 17 9.93 -4.21 15.28
N ILE A 18 10.85 -4.93 15.92
CA ILE A 18 12.26 -4.50 15.94
C ILE A 18 12.76 -4.45 14.49
N GLY A 19 13.23 -3.28 14.03
CA GLY A 19 13.63 -3.05 12.64
C GLY A 19 12.52 -2.51 11.72
N GLN A 20 11.28 -2.37 12.21
CA GLN A 20 10.20 -1.65 11.52
C GLN A 20 9.38 -0.83 12.54
N ALA A 21 9.71 0.44 12.68
CA ALA A 21 9.16 1.30 13.72
C ALA A 21 8.32 2.48 13.15
N GLY A 22 8.44 3.65 13.76
CA GLY A 22 7.63 4.84 13.45
C GLY A 22 7.93 5.48 12.08
N GLU A 23 9.02 5.11 11.42
CA GLU A 23 9.39 5.64 10.10
C GLU A 23 8.33 5.36 9.02
N PHE A 24 7.63 4.23 9.11
CA PHE A 24 6.56 3.87 8.18
C PHE A 24 5.21 4.52 8.53
N ASP A 25 5.04 4.93 9.79
CA ASP A 25 3.92 5.81 10.14
C ASP A 25 4.12 7.20 9.52
N TYR A 26 5.33 7.76 9.65
CA TYR A 26 5.66 9.04 9.04
C TYR A 26 5.55 9.00 7.51
N SER A 27 6.24 8.07 6.85
CA SER A 27 6.27 8.00 5.38
C SER A 27 4.91 7.64 4.78
N GLY A 28 4.16 6.70 5.37
CA GLY A 28 2.78 6.40 4.98
C GLY A 28 1.86 7.63 5.11
N SER A 29 2.00 8.39 6.19
CA SER A 29 1.24 9.64 6.38
C SER A 29 1.59 10.71 5.33
N GLN A 30 2.86 10.87 4.97
CA GLN A 30 3.27 11.80 3.91
C GLN A 30 2.73 11.38 2.54
N ALA A 31 2.73 10.08 2.23
CA ALA A 31 2.15 9.58 0.99
C ALA A 31 0.64 9.88 0.90
N ILE A 32 -0.11 9.63 1.98
CA ILE A 32 -1.54 9.95 2.04
C ILE A 32 -1.77 11.45 1.89
N LYS A 33 -0.97 12.28 2.58
CA LYS A 33 -1.06 13.74 2.48
C LYS A 33 -0.87 14.20 1.03
N ALA A 34 0.18 13.73 0.34
CA ALA A 34 0.46 14.11 -1.04
C ALA A 34 -0.68 13.69 -1.99
N LEU A 35 -1.22 12.47 -1.85
CA LEU A 35 -2.37 12.02 -2.65
C LEU A 35 -3.60 12.93 -2.45
N LYS A 36 -3.86 13.34 -1.21
CA LYS A 36 -5.01 14.21 -0.89
C LYS A 36 -4.84 15.63 -1.41
N GLU A 37 -3.63 16.18 -1.39
CA GLU A 37 -3.31 17.47 -2.00
C GLU A 37 -3.60 17.47 -3.52
N GLU A 38 -3.44 16.32 -4.18
CA GLU A 38 -3.79 16.09 -5.59
C GLU A 38 -5.27 15.70 -5.81
N GLY A 39 -6.09 15.68 -4.74
CA GLY A 39 -7.51 15.35 -4.82
C GLY A 39 -7.82 13.86 -5.10
N ILE A 40 -6.86 12.97 -4.81
CA ILE A 40 -7.00 11.52 -4.98
C ILE A 40 -7.62 10.92 -3.71
N PHE A 41 -8.62 10.05 -3.88
CA PHE A 41 -9.26 9.35 -2.77
C PHE A 41 -8.33 8.27 -2.22
N THR A 42 -8.09 8.28 -0.91
CA THR A 42 -7.14 7.40 -0.24
C THR A 42 -7.84 6.31 0.57
N VAL A 43 -7.46 5.06 0.31
CA VAL A 43 -7.82 3.90 1.13
C VAL A 43 -6.55 3.40 1.82
N LEU A 44 -6.55 3.32 3.14
CA LEU A 44 -5.44 2.78 3.92
C LEU A 44 -5.81 1.43 4.52
N ILE A 45 -4.92 0.45 4.42
CA ILE A 45 -4.96 -0.77 5.25
C ILE A 45 -3.79 -0.71 6.24
N ASN A 46 -4.10 -0.67 7.54
CA ASN A 46 -3.11 -0.79 8.60
C ASN A 46 -3.75 -1.30 9.89
N PRO A 47 -3.31 -2.44 10.46
CA PRO A 47 -3.88 -2.97 11.70
C PRO A 47 -3.43 -2.19 12.95
N ASN A 48 -2.36 -1.38 12.85
CA ASN A 48 -1.83 -0.66 14.00
C ASN A 48 -2.62 0.63 14.27
N ILE A 49 -3.50 0.55 15.27
CA ILE A 49 -4.35 1.66 15.73
C ILE A 49 -3.57 2.81 16.40
N ALA A 50 -2.30 2.60 16.75
CA ALA A 50 -1.47 3.57 17.45
C ALA A 50 -0.55 4.34 16.48
N THR A 51 -1.11 4.80 15.35
CA THR A 51 -0.36 5.48 14.29
C THR A 51 -1.04 6.79 13.88
N TYR A 52 -0.25 7.79 13.47
CA TYR A 52 -0.81 9.03 12.93
C TYR A 52 -1.55 8.77 11.61
N GLN A 53 -1.06 7.89 10.74
CA GLN A 53 -1.72 7.58 9.46
C GLN A 53 -3.15 7.03 9.63
N THR A 54 -3.45 6.38 10.77
CA THR A 54 -4.80 5.86 11.08
C THR A 54 -5.67 6.86 11.86
N SER A 55 -5.19 8.09 12.09
CA SER A 55 -5.97 9.14 12.72
C SER A 55 -7.12 9.61 11.84
N LYS A 56 -8.22 10.02 12.49
CA LYS A 56 -9.42 10.51 11.82
C LYS A 56 -9.08 11.67 10.87
N GLY A 57 -9.45 11.52 9.61
CA GLY A 57 -9.30 12.56 8.58
C GLY A 57 -7.96 12.52 7.84
N VAL A 58 -7.01 11.67 8.24
CA VAL A 58 -5.75 11.49 7.51
C VAL A 58 -6.04 10.78 6.18
N ALA A 59 -6.38 9.49 6.19
CA ALA A 59 -6.93 8.81 5.00
C ALA A 59 -8.46 9.01 4.91
N ASP A 60 -9.01 8.90 3.69
CA ASP A 60 -10.45 9.04 3.46
C ASP A 60 -11.21 7.77 3.90
N LYS A 61 -10.58 6.60 3.71
CA LYS A 61 -11.06 5.32 4.21
C LYS A 61 -9.93 4.54 4.89
N ILE A 62 -10.20 3.99 6.07
CA ILE A 62 -9.24 3.17 6.82
C ILE A 62 -9.84 1.79 7.06
N TYR A 63 -9.02 0.77 6.83
CA TYR A 63 -9.27 -0.63 7.17
C TYR A 63 -8.25 -1.08 8.22
N PHE A 64 -8.74 -1.34 9.43
CA PHE A 64 -7.94 -1.95 10.51
C PHE A 64 -7.88 -3.46 10.32
N LEU A 65 -7.26 -3.89 9.22
CA LEU A 65 -7.10 -5.28 8.83
C LEU A 65 -5.61 -5.62 8.72
N PRO A 66 -5.22 -6.90 8.91
CA PRO A 66 -3.86 -7.34 8.64
C PRO A 66 -3.45 -7.03 7.19
N VAL A 67 -2.19 -6.64 6.98
CA VAL A 67 -1.60 -6.44 5.65
C VAL A 67 -1.13 -7.80 5.12
N THR A 68 -2.08 -8.63 4.73
CA THR A 68 -1.83 -9.95 4.13
C THR A 68 -2.58 -10.08 2.80
N PRO A 69 -2.13 -10.95 1.87
CA PRO A 69 -2.73 -11.04 0.54
C PRO A 69 -4.24 -11.23 0.55
N TYR A 70 -4.75 -12.10 1.45
CA TYR A 70 -6.19 -12.34 1.57
C TYR A 70 -6.98 -11.06 1.89
N PHE A 71 -6.62 -10.34 2.96
CA PHE A 71 -7.37 -9.14 3.35
C PHE A 71 -7.18 -7.99 2.37
N VAL A 72 -5.99 -7.86 1.79
CA VAL A 72 -5.72 -6.83 0.79
C VAL A 72 -6.51 -7.09 -0.49
N GLU A 73 -6.59 -8.33 -0.97
CA GLU A 73 -7.42 -8.69 -2.12
C GLU A 73 -8.91 -8.43 -1.87
N GLU A 74 -9.43 -8.79 -0.70
CA GLU A 74 -10.83 -8.49 -0.33
C GLU A 74 -11.12 -6.98 -0.35
N VAL A 75 -10.18 -6.16 0.12
CA VAL A 75 -10.30 -4.70 0.06
C VAL A 75 -10.19 -4.20 -1.38
N ILE A 76 -9.29 -4.74 -2.21
CA ILE A 76 -9.20 -4.42 -3.64
C ILE A 76 -10.52 -4.73 -4.34
N ALA A 77 -11.10 -5.91 -4.12
CA ALA A 77 -12.36 -6.33 -4.72
C ALA A 77 -13.52 -5.41 -4.34
N LYS A 78 -13.54 -4.96 -3.09
CA LYS A 78 -14.58 -4.07 -2.55
C LYS A 78 -14.41 -2.62 -2.99
N GLU A 79 -13.21 -2.05 -2.84
CA GLU A 79 -12.95 -0.63 -3.05
C GLU A 79 -12.66 -0.29 -4.51
N LYS A 80 -12.21 -1.27 -5.30
CA LYS A 80 -11.81 -1.13 -6.71
C LYS A 80 -10.89 0.07 -6.92
N PRO A 81 -9.73 0.14 -6.24
CA PRO A 81 -8.78 1.23 -6.43
C PRO A 81 -8.21 1.22 -7.85
N ASP A 82 -7.89 2.39 -8.39
CA ASP A 82 -7.21 2.49 -9.68
C ASP A 82 -5.75 2.03 -9.58
N ALA A 83 -5.17 2.22 -8.39
CA ALA A 83 -3.76 2.03 -8.12
C ALA A 83 -3.46 1.66 -6.66
N VAL A 84 -2.27 1.13 -6.42
CA VAL A 84 -1.74 0.76 -5.10
C VAL A 84 -0.32 1.29 -4.89
N LEU A 85 0.00 1.69 -3.66
CA LEU A 85 1.34 2.06 -3.21
C LEU A 85 1.87 1.04 -2.20
N LEU A 86 3.05 0.49 -2.50
CA LEU A 86 3.70 -0.56 -1.71
C LEU A 86 4.92 -0.05 -0.92
N SER A 87 5.55 1.05 -1.37
CA SER A 87 6.87 1.50 -0.89
C SER A 87 6.87 2.18 0.48
N PHE A 88 5.71 2.51 1.04
CA PHE A 88 5.61 3.30 2.28
C PHE A 88 5.21 2.49 3.52
N GLY A 89 5.03 1.17 3.38
CA GLY A 89 4.72 0.25 4.48
C GLY A 89 5.88 -0.69 4.83
N GLY A 90 7.09 -0.43 4.35
CA GLY A 90 8.26 -1.29 4.59
C GLY A 90 8.08 -2.72 4.06
N GLN A 91 8.82 -3.67 4.65
CA GLN A 91 8.86 -5.05 4.17
C GLN A 91 7.50 -5.76 4.17
N THR A 92 6.65 -5.50 5.17
CA THR A 92 5.29 -6.05 5.24
C THR A 92 4.48 -5.71 3.98
N ALA A 93 4.47 -4.44 3.57
CA ALA A 93 3.74 -3.99 2.39
C ALA A 93 4.38 -4.52 1.10
N LEU A 94 5.72 -4.50 0.99
CA LEU A 94 6.44 -5.01 -0.17
C LEU A 94 6.17 -6.51 -0.39
N ASN A 95 6.36 -7.34 0.64
CA ASN A 95 6.12 -8.78 0.56
C ASN A 95 4.66 -9.10 0.21
N CYS A 96 3.71 -8.39 0.83
CA CYS A 96 2.30 -8.54 0.50
C CYS A 96 2.02 -8.17 -0.96
N GLY A 97 2.59 -7.08 -1.45
CA GLY A 97 2.45 -6.64 -2.83
C GLY A 97 3.04 -7.62 -3.85
N LEU A 98 4.27 -8.11 -3.61
CA LEU A 98 4.91 -9.12 -4.45
C LEU A 98 4.07 -10.40 -4.55
N GLU A 99 3.53 -10.87 -3.43
CA GLU A 99 2.69 -12.08 -3.41
C GLU A 99 1.34 -11.89 -4.13
N LEU A 100 0.75 -10.70 -4.03
CA LEU A 100 -0.47 -10.34 -4.78
C LEU A 100 -0.22 -10.28 -6.29
N ASP A 101 0.92 -9.72 -6.69
CA ASP A 101 1.33 -9.68 -8.09
C ASP A 101 1.59 -11.08 -8.65
N LYS A 102 2.31 -11.92 -7.89
CA LYS A 102 2.53 -13.34 -8.23
C LYS A 102 1.23 -14.12 -8.41
N LYS A 103 0.19 -13.78 -7.66
CA LYS A 103 -1.16 -14.34 -7.79
C LYS A 103 -1.98 -13.73 -8.93
N GLY A 104 -1.45 -12.72 -9.61
CA GLY A 104 -2.14 -12.00 -10.68
C GLY A 104 -3.26 -11.07 -10.20
N VAL A 105 -3.34 -10.77 -8.90
CA VAL A 105 -4.44 -9.97 -8.33
C VAL A 105 -4.48 -8.57 -8.95
N PHE A 106 -3.34 -7.88 -9.05
CA PHE A 106 -3.30 -6.55 -9.65
C PHE A 106 -3.76 -6.54 -11.12
N ALA A 107 -3.37 -7.54 -11.90
CA ALA A 107 -3.83 -7.71 -13.27
C ALA A 107 -5.34 -8.01 -13.35
N ASN A 108 -5.83 -8.93 -12.52
CA ASN A 108 -7.24 -9.35 -12.50
C ASN A 108 -8.20 -8.22 -12.13
N TYR A 109 -7.78 -7.33 -11.22
CA TYR A 109 -8.58 -6.18 -10.79
C TYR A 109 -8.21 -4.86 -11.50
N ASN A 110 -7.27 -4.89 -12.46
CA ASN A 110 -6.77 -3.72 -13.19
C ASN A 110 -6.27 -2.59 -12.27
N VAL A 111 -5.52 -2.98 -11.23
CA VAL A 111 -4.89 -2.09 -10.26
C VAL A 111 -3.44 -1.85 -10.67
N GLU A 112 -3.08 -0.58 -10.82
CA GLU A 112 -1.71 -0.19 -11.17
C GLU A 112 -0.82 -0.06 -9.93
N VAL A 113 0.38 -0.64 -9.93
CA VAL A 113 1.37 -0.39 -8.88
C VAL A 113 2.10 0.91 -9.17
N LEU A 114 1.93 1.91 -8.31
CA LEU A 114 2.57 3.21 -8.45
C LEU A 114 3.97 3.21 -7.82
N GLY A 115 4.86 4.02 -8.38
CA GLY A 115 6.25 4.14 -7.93
C GLY A 115 7.14 3.10 -8.61
N THR A 116 7.95 2.40 -7.82
CA THR A 116 8.86 1.37 -8.33
C THR A 116 8.06 0.15 -8.81
N SER A 117 8.36 -0.33 -10.02
CA SER A 117 7.68 -1.50 -10.58
C SER A 117 7.90 -2.74 -9.69
N VAL A 118 6.91 -3.66 -9.66
CA VAL A 118 7.01 -4.91 -8.90
C VAL A 118 8.25 -5.70 -9.29
N LYS A 119 8.55 -5.78 -10.59
CA LYS A 119 9.74 -6.43 -11.10
C LYS A 119 11.03 -5.83 -10.52
N THR A 120 11.15 -4.51 -10.52
CA THR A 120 12.33 -3.84 -9.95
C THR A 120 12.45 -4.09 -8.45
N ILE A 121 11.33 -4.14 -7.72
CA ILE A 121 11.34 -4.51 -6.29
C ILE A 121 11.88 -5.93 -6.13
N GLU A 122 11.35 -6.89 -6.89
CA GLU A 122 11.78 -8.30 -6.85
C GLU A 122 13.27 -8.45 -7.18
N ASP A 123 13.75 -7.81 -8.25
CA ASP A 123 15.15 -7.82 -8.67
C ASP A 123 16.09 -7.29 -7.57
N THR A 124 15.64 -6.32 -6.75
CA THR A 124 16.46 -5.74 -5.68
C THR A 124 16.38 -6.45 -4.33
N GLU A 125 15.34 -7.25 -4.11
CA GLU A 125 15.15 -8.01 -2.87
C GLU A 125 15.83 -9.39 -2.93
N ASP A 126 16.07 -9.90 -4.13
CA ASP A 126 16.87 -11.10 -4.36
C ASP A 126 18.38 -10.77 -4.41
N ARG A 127 19.13 -11.32 -3.46
CA ARG A 127 20.57 -11.06 -3.33
C ARG A 127 21.42 -11.59 -4.48
N GLU A 128 20.92 -12.55 -5.25
CA GLU A 128 21.63 -13.06 -6.44
C GLU A 128 21.37 -12.19 -7.67
N LEU A 129 20.23 -11.49 -7.71
CA LEU A 129 19.85 -10.61 -8.81
C LEU A 129 20.37 -9.17 -8.64
N PHE A 130 20.59 -8.73 -7.39
CA PHE A 130 21.11 -7.40 -7.03
C PHE A 130 22.59 -7.19 -7.40
#